data_AF-A0A7C9L1Y5-F1
#
_entry.id   AF-A0A7C9L1Y5-F1
#
_cell.length_a   1.000
_cell.length_b   1.000
_cell.length_c   1.000
_cell.angle_alpha   90.00
_cell.angle_beta   90.00
_cell.angle_gamma   90.00
#
_symmetry.space_group_name_H-M   'P 1'
#
loop_
_entity.id
_entity.type
_entity.pdbx_description
1 polymer ?
#
loop_
_entity_poly.entity_id
_entity_poly.type
_entity_poly.pdbx_seq_one_letter_code
_entity_poly.pdbx_strand_id
1 'polypeptide(L)'
;MACDFDITKENIYDYIIEDTPGADEAIKALSGICSQRADSQWIIAHGELPDNRQLNISSLGYFTIPKLYGLMEGDADISALDEIGALRVLGQDNLQADGSNVLIGYVDTGIDYLNDVFKDRLGNTRIQAIWDQTDRTETDVANTYAHFGRVYEKDEIDRAIEADNNGENPYSYVAQRDTSGHGTLMASISAGSYTDGYVGVAPGAELLVVKLKQSKQYLRDFFLIKDDVPAFEESDIMLALRFLEDYAIRLGKPLIIIFGLGSANGSRTGASPLAEMMENLTKKPNISVITCMGNEANNKCHYKGTVMSALVPDVMEINVDGTGKGFTMEIWADSLDILSVSIESPSGEYVPRIPARMGASMEYTFLYEGSTVTVDYQITENVAGMEVIFVRLKTPVEGTWKFYIYSLTNIKGSYNAWLPLKQFSGQDIYFLKSDPDTTLTVPAAADGVISVGAYNHYTGAAYYESGRGYSADGRIKPDFVAPGAGVYGIAPSGGVKVTGTSYATAYAGGCVALLYSYQVNVKNSQMINHNDIKAQLIRGAVRSEYMVYPNPVVGYGKLNIYTTFNMMRIS
;
A
#
# COMPACT_ATOMS: atom_id res chain seq x y z
N MET A 1 2.03 -19.18 -19.85
CA MET A 1 1.90 -20.63 -19.67
C MET A 1 1.37 -20.80 -18.25
N ALA A 2 0.29 -21.56 -18.03
CA ALA A 2 -0.23 -21.77 -16.69
C ALA A 2 0.84 -22.47 -15.84
N CYS A 3 0.93 -22.16 -14.55
CA CYS A 3 1.88 -22.82 -13.67
C CYS A 3 1.50 -24.30 -13.52
N ASP A 4 2.46 -25.21 -13.67
CA ASP A 4 2.24 -26.66 -13.55
C ASP A 4 2.03 -27.12 -12.10
N PHE A 5 2.05 -26.20 -11.14
CA PHE A 5 1.86 -26.45 -9.71
C PHE A 5 1.11 -25.30 -9.03
N ASP A 6 0.49 -25.62 -7.90
CA ASP A 6 -0.23 -24.65 -7.07
C ASP A 6 0.74 -23.69 -6.36
N ILE A 7 0.80 -22.45 -6.87
CA ILE A 7 1.66 -21.39 -6.34
C ILE A 7 1.19 -20.85 -4.98
N THR A 8 0.00 -21.23 -4.49
CA THR A 8 -0.53 -20.76 -3.19
C THR A 8 -0.01 -21.56 -1.99
N LYS A 9 0.76 -22.63 -2.23
CA LYS A 9 1.31 -23.48 -1.16
C LYS A 9 2.43 -22.78 -0.38
N GLU A 10 2.48 -23.07 0.92
CA GLU A 10 3.45 -22.49 1.86
C GLU A 10 4.92 -22.87 1.60
N ASN A 11 5.17 -24.00 0.92
CA ASN A 11 6.52 -24.42 0.54
C ASN A 11 7.01 -23.80 -0.78
N ILE A 12 6.16 -23.02 -1.47
CA ILE A 12 6.49 -22.30 -2.70
C ILE A 12 6.74 -20.83 -2.36
N TYR A 13 7.94 -20.36 -2.65
CA TYR A 13 8.39 -19.00 -2.37
C TYR A 13 8.15 -18.10 -3.60
N ASP A 14 7.99 -16.81 -3.35
CA ASP A 14 7.70 -15.78 -4.36
C ASP A 14 8.88 -14.81 -4.45
N TYR A 15 9.29 -14.49 -5.67
CA TYR A 15 10.44 -13.66 -5.97
C TYR A 15 10.07 -12.58 -6.97
N ILE A 16 10.46 -11.33 -6.69
CA ILE A 16 10.34 -10.22 -7.64
C ILE A 16 11.68 -10.05 -8.37
N ILE A 17 11.68 -10.10 -9.69
CA ILE A 17 12.89 -10.11 -10.52
C ILE A 17 12.77 -9.06 -11.61
N GLU A 18 13.83 -8.29 -11.86
CA GLU A 18 13.88 -7.33 -12.96
C GLU A 18 13.93 -8.06 -14.32
N ASP A 19 13.08 -7.64 -15.25
CA ASP A 19 12.90 -8.18 -16.59
C ASP A 19 14.02 -7.68 -17.54
N THR A 20 15.23 -8.17 -17.31
CA THR A 20 16.37 -7.92 -18.21
C THR A 20 16.29 -8.81 -19.46
N PRO A 21 16.92 -8.43 -20.60
CA PRO A 21 16.88 -9.23 -21.82
C PRO A 21 17.33 -10.69 -21.58
N GLY A 22 16.43 -11.63 -21.84
CA GLY A 22 16.65 -13.07 -21.62
C GLY A 22 16.33 -13.58 -20.21
N ALA A 23 15.95 -12.72 -19.25
CA ALA A 23 15.63 -13.11 -17.88
C ALA A 23 14.42 -14.06 -17.83
N ASP A 24 13.32 -13.71 -18.48
CA ASP A 24 12.11 -14.56 -18.52
C ASP A 24 12.37 -15.92 -19.19
N GLU A 25 13.18 -15.96 -20.25
CA GLU A 25 13.56 -17.19 -20.95
C GLU A 25 14.45 -18.09 -20.06
N ALA A 26 15.41 -17.48 -19.35
CA ALA A 26 16.26 -18.17 -18.41
C ALA A 26 15.47 -18.73 -17.22
N ILE A 27 14.52 -17.97 -16.68
CA ILE A 27 13.65 -18.41 -15.59
C ILE A 27 12.77 -19.58 -16.04
N LYS A 28 12.15 -19.48 -17.22
CA LYS A 28 11.32 -20.55 -17.80
C LYS A 28 12.11 -21.82 -18.15
N ALA A 29 13.43 -21.73 -18.32
CA ALA A 29 14.28 -22.89 -18.54
C ALA A 29 14.58 -23.68 -17.26
N LEU A 30 14.31 -23.11 -16.07
CA LEU A 30 14.50 -23.79 -14.79
C LEU A 30 13.31 -24.70 -14.49
N SER A 31 13.59 -25.97 -14.19
CA SER A 31 12.55 -26.93 -13.80
C SER A 31 11.98 -26.59 -12.42
N GLY A 32 10.65 -26.62 -12.27
CA GLY A 32 9.99 -26.39 -10.98
C GLY A 32 9.81 -24.91 -10.63
N ILE A 33 10.00 -24.01 -11.58
CA ILE A 33 9.75 -22.56 -11.42
C ILE A 33 8.66 -22.13 -12.40
N CYS A 34 7.71 -21.34 -11.91
CA CYS A 34 6.72 -20.66 -12.74
C CYS A 34 7.01 -19.16 -12.74
N SER A 35 6.93 -18.49 -13.89
CA SER A 35 7.11 -17.04 -13.99
C SER A 35 5.92 -16.34 -14.66
N GLN A 36 5.63 -15.14 -14.20
CA GLN A 36 4.61 -14.25 -14.74
C GLN A 36 5.17 -12.82 -14.81
N ARG A 37 5.04 -12.15 -15.96
CA ARG A 37 5.45 -10.74 -16.08
C ARG A 37 4.43 -9.86 -15.37
N ALA A 38 4.81 -9.15 -14.31
CA ALA A 38 3.95 -8.18 -13.65
C ALA A 38 3.72 -6.94 -14.52
N ASP A 39 4.78 -6.43 -15.15
CA ASP A 39 4.73 -5.38 -16.16
C ASP A 39 5.90 -5.53 -17.16
N SER A 40 6.29 -4.45 -17.85
CA SER A 40 7.43 -4.46 -18.78
C SER A 40 8.80 -4.51 -18.11
N GLN A 41 8.87 -4.32 -16.79
CA GLN A 41 10.11 -4.18 -16.01
C GLN A 41 10.26 -5.28 -14.96
N TRP A 42 9.16 -5.90 -14.50
CA TRP A 42 9.17 -6.83 -13.38
C TRP A 42 8.54 -8.18 -13.75
N ILE A 43 9.19 -9.26 -13.31
CA ILE A 43 8.74 -10.64 -13.38
C ILE A 43 8.52 -11.15 -11.95
N ILE A 44 7.37 -11.77 -11.69
CA ILE A 44 7.11 -12.55 -10.48
C ILE A 44 7.44 -14.00 -10.79
N ALA A 45 8.37 -14.59 -10.02
CA ALA A 45 8.72 -15.99 -10.11
C ALA A 45 8.28 -16.75 -8.85
N HIS A 46 7.76 -17.95 -9.02
CA HIS A 46 7.29 -18.84 -7.97
C HIS A 46 8.10 -20.15 -8.02
N GLY A 47 8.65 -20.61 -6.89
CA GLY A 47 9.40 -21.86 -6.82
C GLY A 47 9.94 -22.18 -5.42
N GLU A 48 10.46 -23.40 -5.22
CA GLU A 48 11.09 -23.77 -3.95
C GLU A 48 12.39 -22.96 -3.72
N LEU A 49 12.75 -22.75 -2.44
CA LEU A 49 14.03 -22.12 -2.09
C LEU A 49 15.19 -23.05 -2.50
N PRO A 50 16.16 -22.61 -3.32
CA PRO A 50 17.29 -23.46 -3.71
C PRO A 50 18.10 -23.94 -2.51
N ASP A 51 18.49 -25.22 -2.49
CA ASP A 51 19.24 -25.86 -1.38
C ASP A 51 20.52 -25.11 -0.96
N ASN A 52 21.12 -24.35 -1.87
CA ASN A 52 22.34 -23.59 -1.65
C ASN A 52 22.10 -22.13 -1.21
N ARG A 53 20.85 -21.72 -0.99
CA ARG A 53 20.48 -20.37 -0.57
C ARG A 53 19.66 -20.39 0.71
N GLN A 54 19.72 -19.28 1.44
CA GLN A 54 18.90 -19.06 2.64
C GLN A 54 17.92 -17.91 2.37
N LEU A 55 16.75 -17.95 3.04
CA LEU A 55 15.79 -16.84 3.03
C LEU A 55 16.33 -15.69 3.91
N ASN A 56 17.19 -14.87 3.31
CA ASN A 56 17.69 -13.62 3.86
C ASN A 56 18.07 -12.67 2.71
N ILE A 57 18.17 -11.38 3.02
CA ILE A 57 18.44 -10.36 2.00
C ILE A 57 19.88 -10.41 1.48
N SER A 58 20.82 -10.98 2.24
CA SER A 58 22.22 -11.12 1.82
C SER A 58 22.40 -12.18 0.74
N SER A 59 21.59 -13.24 0.76
CA SER A 59 21.56 -14.34 -0.22
C SER A 59 20.68 -14.02 -1.44
N LEU A 60 19.54 -13.33 -1.24
CA LEU A 60 18.52 -13.14 -2.28
C LEU A 60 18.41 -11.70 -2.82
N GLY A 61 18.87 -10.70 -2.07
CA GLY A 61 18.67 -9.28 -2.35
C GLY A 61 17.39 -8.73 -1.73
N TYR A 62 17.43 -7.47 -1.27
CA TYR A 62 16.32 -6.82 -0.58
C TYR A 62 15.01 -6.80 -1.38
N PHE A 63 15.00 -6.28 -2.61
CA PHE A 63 13.76 -6.18 -3.40
C PHE A 63 13.29 -7.48 -4.04
N THR A 64 14.12 -8.53 -4.01
CA THR A 64 13.73 -9.85 -4.50
C THR A 64 12.68 -10.50 -3.60
N ILE A 65 12.72 -10.24 -2.29
CA ILE A 65 11.76 -10.77 -1.31
C ILE A 65 10.54 -9.82 -1.22
N PRO A 66 9.31 -10.28 -1.57
CA PRO A 66 8.09 -9.48 -1.51
C PRO A 66 7.85 -8.85 -0.13
N LYS A 67 7.44 -7.58 -0.11
CA LYS A 67 7.07 -6.90 1.14
C LYS A 67 5.64 -7.22 1.57
N LEU A 68 5.36 -6.99 2.84
CA LEU A 68 4.02 -7.15 3.42
C LEU A 68 3.31 -5.80 3.54
N TYR A 69 2.05 -5.76 3.10
CA TYR A 69 1.19 -4.60 3.14
C TYR A 69 -0.01 -4.86 4.05
N GLY A 70 -0.35 -3.88 4.89
CA GLY A 70 -1.49 -3.94 5.80
C GLY A 70 -2.55 -2.88 5.50
N LEU A 71 -3.74 -3.03 6.07
CA LEU A 71 -4.84 -2.07 5.99
C LEU A 71 -4.48 -0.77 6.71
N MET A 72 -4.83 0.40 6.17
CA MET A 72 -4.52 1.70 6.80
C MET A 72 -5.74 2.33 7.48
N GLU A 73 -6.26 1.67 8.53
CA GLU A 73 -7.47 2.06 9.30
C GLU A 73 -7.24 2.39 10.82
N GLY A 74 -8.27 2.89 11.52
CA GLY A 74 -8.34 3.38 12.93
C GLY A 74 -9.78 3.77 13.39
N ASP A 75 -9.96 4.35 14.60
CA ASP A 75 -11.27 4.62 15.30
C ASP A 75 -11.99 5.97 14.93
N ALA A 76 -13.35 6.08 15.02
CA ALA A 76 -14.17 6.93 14.11
C ALA A 76 -15.25 7.99 14.59
N ASP A 77 -15.65 8.99 13.72
CA ASP A 77 -16.77 10.04 13.74
C ASP A 77 -17.11 10.95 12.42
N ILE A 78 -18.41 11.18 12.02
CA ILE A 78 -19.15 11.42 10.68
C ILE A 78 -18.88 12.68 9.78
N SER A 79 -19.37 12.81 8.50
CA SER A 79 -19.79 14.05 7.69
C SER A 79 -18.96 14.62 6.49
N ALA A 80 -18.22 13.80 5.76
CA ALA A 80 -17.14 14.27 4.85
C ALA A 80 -17.47 14.71 3.40
N LEU A 81 -18.63 14.35 2.81
CA LEU A 81 -18.91 14.61 1.38
C LEU A 81 -19.15 16.09 1.02
N ASP A 82 -19.82 16.84 1.90
CA ASP A 82 -20.07 18.27 1.68
C ASP A 82 -18.77 19.07 1.82
N GLU A 83 -17.88 18.67 2.74
CA GLU A 83 -16.59 19.33 2.98
C GLU A 83 -15.70 19.39 1.73
N ILE A 84 -15.61 18.27 1.00
CA ILE A 84 -14.84 18.22 -0.24
C ILE A 84 -15.59 18.84 -1.42
N GLY A 85 -16.85 19.26 -1.25
CA GLY A 85 -17.67 19.86 -2.28
C GLY A 85 -18.25 18.87 -3.32
N ALA A 86 -18.21 17.56 -3.05
CA ALA A 86 -18.66 16.54 -4.00
C ALA A 86 -20.16 16.64 -4.31
N LEU A 87 -21.00 16.86 -3.29
CA LEU A 87 -22.45 17.02 -3.47
C LEU A 87 -22.80 18.22 -4.38
N ARG A 88 -21.99 19.28 -4.34
CA ARG A 88 -22.17 20.46 -5.21
C ARG A 88 -21.84 20.16 -6.66
N VAL A 89 -20.89 19.27 -6.93
CA VAL A 89 -20.54 18.82 -8.29
C VAL A 89 -21.63 17.89 -8.83
N LEU A 90 -22.05 16.91 -8.03
CA LEU A 90 -23.10 15.96 -8.41
C LEU A 90 -24.44 16.65 -8.72
N GLY A 91 -24.73 17.78 -8.06
CA GLY A 91 -25.92 18.59 -8.33
C GLY A 91 -25.85 19.47 -9.59
N GLN A 92 -24.79 19.38 -10.40
CA GLN A 92 -24.62 20.18 -11.63
C GLN A 92 -24.74 19.31 -12.88
N ASP A 93 -25.94 19.25 -13.46
CA ASP A 93 -26.23 18.42 -14.65
C ASP A 93 -25.29 18.70 -15.83
N ASN A 94 -24.85 19.95 -16.01
CA ASN A 94 -23.95 20.35 -17.10
C ASN A 94 -22.52 19.82 -16.94
N LEU A 95 -22.10 19.40 -15.73
CA LEU A 95 -20.80 18.79 -15.52
C LEU A 95 -20.81 17.31 -15.91
N GLN A 96 -21.95 16.62 -15.85
CA GLN A 96 -22.04 15.16 -16.06
C GLN A 96 -20.90 14.39 -15.37
N ALA A 97 -20.53 14.89 -14.19
CA ALA A 97 -19.39 14.45 -13.42
C ALA A 97 -19.93 13.65 -12.24
N ASP A 98 -20.30 12.40 -12.49
CA ASP A 98 -20.84 11.46 -11.51
C ASP A 98 -20.03 10.16 -11.42
N GLY A 99 -18.97 10.03 -12.23
CA GLY A 99 -18.15 8.82 -12.35
C GLY A 99 -18.56 7.89 -13.49
N SER A 100 -19.67 8.17 -14.21
CA SER A 100 -20.09 7.35 -15.35
C SER A 100 -19.02 7.27 -16.45
N ASN A 101 -18.97 6.12 -17.13
CA ASN A 101 -17.97 5.77 -18.16
C ASN A 101 -16.52 5.69 -17.65
N VAL A 102 -16.33 5.52 -16.34
CA VAL A 102 -15.02 5.37 -15.70
C VAL A 102 -15.01 4.13 -14.81
N LEU A 103 -13.88 3.42 -14.79
CA LEU A 103 -13.65 2.29 -13.90
C LEU A 103 -12.88 2.74 -12.66
N ILE A 104 -13.32 2.27 -11.49
CA ILE A 104 -12.54 2.34 -10.26
C ILE A 104 -12.09 0.92 -9.89
N GLY A 105 -10.77 0.74 -9.83
CA GLY A 105 -10.12 -0.50 -9.45
C GLY A 105 -9.70 -0.51 -7.98
N TYR A 106 -10.03 -1.58 -7.28
CA TYR A 106 -9.64 -1.81 -5.88
C TYR A 106 -8.75 -3.04 -5.77
N VAL A 107 -7.71 -2.94 -4.96
CA VAL A 107 -6.82 -4.04 -4.58
C VAL A 107 -6.83 -4.10 -3.06
N ASP A 108 -7.68 -4.96 -2.50
CA ASP A 108 -8.06 -4.91 -1.08
C ASP A 108 -8.62 -6.26 -0.56
N THR A 109 -9.48 -6.25 0.47
CA THR A 109 -10.08 -7.43 1.13
C THR A 109 -11.26 -8.04 0.37
N GLY A 110 -11.64 -7.46 -0.76
CA GLY A 110 -12.79 -7.84 -1.57
C GLY A 110 -13.94 -6.84 -1.47
N ILE A 111 -15.14 -7.28 -1.83
CA ILE A 111 -16.36 -6.47 -1.78
C ILE A 111 -17.56 -7.30 -1.36
N ASP A 112 -18.53 -6.69 -0.67
CA ASP A 112 -19.87 -7.25 -0.50
C ASP A 112 -20.74 -6.90 -1.71
N TYR A 113 -20.68 -7.73 -2.76
CA TYR A 113 -21.36 -7.47 -4.04
C TYR A 113 -22.89 -7.51 -3.95
N LEU A 114 -23.46 -8.05 -2.86
CA LEU A 114 -24.91 -8.09 -2.63
C LEU A 114 -25.44 -6.76 -2.11
N ASN A 115 -24.57 -5.88 -1.60
CA ASN A 115 -24.97 -4.61 -1.05
C ASN A 115 -25.57 -3.69 -2.12
N ASP A 116 -26.73 -3.10 -1.83
CA ASP A 116 -27.46 -2.24 -2.78
C ASP A 116 -26.66 -1.00 -3.20
N VAL A 117 -25.68 -0.57 -2.41
CA VAL A 117 -24.81 0.55 -2.80
C VAL A 117 -23.92 0.23 -4.00
N PHE A 118 -23.78 -1.04 -4.42
CA PHE A 118 -23.01 -1.41 -5.61
C PHE A 118 -23.89 -1.79 -6.81
N LYS A 119 -25.20 -1.62 -6.69
CA LYS A 119 -26.17 -1.86 -7.77
C LYS A 119 -26.53 -0.56 -8.47
N ASP A 120 -26.90 -0.66 -9.74
CA ASP A 120 -27.48 0.44 -10.52
C ASP A 120 -28.95 0.66 -10.13
N ARG A 121 -29.60 1.65 -10.76
CA ARG A 121 -31.01 1.98 -10.49
C ARG A 121 -32.00 0.87 -10.91
N LEU A 122 -31.56 -0.08 -11.73
CA LEU A 122 -32.34 -1.22 -12.18
C LEU A 122 -32.09 -2.46 -11.31
N GLY A 123 -31.17 -2.39 -10.35
CA GLY A 123 -30.80 -3.49 -9.46
C GLY A 123 -29.69 -4.39 -9.99
N ASN A 124 -29.09 -4.07 -11.15
CA ASN A 124 -27.95 -4.84 -11.67
C ASN A 124 -26.64 -4.36 -11.03
N THR A 125 -25.64 -5.22 -10.96
CA THR A 125 -24.33 -4.85 -10.43
C THR A 125 -23.63 -3.77 -11.27
N ARG A 126 -22.92 -2.84 -10.62
CA ARG A 126 -21.93 -1.96 -11.28
C ARG A 126 -20.53 -2.57 -11.30
N ILE A 127 -20.35 -3.75 -10.69
CA ILE A 127 -19.08 -4.45 -10.63
C ILE A 127 -18.89 -5.21 -11.95
N GLN A 128 -17.85 -4.85 -12.70
CA GLN A 128 -17.53 -5.47 -13.98
C GLN A 128 -16.85 -6.82 -13.80
N ALA A 129 -15.97 -6.93 -12.82
CA ALA A 129 -15.30 -8.18 -12.45
C ALA A 129 -14.81 -8.16 -11.01
N ILE A 130 -14.79 -9.34 -10.39
CA ILE A 130 -14.15 -9.61 -9.10
C ILE A 130 -13.12 -10.72 -9.30
N TRP A 131 -11.84 -10.42 -9.06
CA TRP A 131 -10.82 -11.47 -8.92
C TRP A 131 -10.66 -11.83 -7.45
N ASP A 132 -11.12 -13.02 -7.05
CA ASP A 132 -10.87 -13.57 -5.72
C ASP A 132 -9.63 -14.47 -5.75
N GLN A 133 -8.50 -13.95 -5.26
CA GLN A 133 -7.23 -14.68 -5.17
C GLN A 133 -7.26 -15.82 -4.14
N THR A 134 -8.25 -15.86 -3.25
CA THR A 134 -8.41 -16.91 -2.23
C THR A 134 -9.19 -18.12 -2.72
N ASP A 135 -9.89 -17.98 -3.85
CA ASP A 135 -10.70 -19.05 -4.41
C ASP A 135 -9.83 -20.15 -5.01
N ARG A 136 -10.09 -21.40 -4.60
CA ARG A 136 -9.36 -22.60 -5.04
C ARG A 136 -10.18 -23.51 -5.96
N THR A 137 -11.39 -23.09 -6.32
CA THR A 137 -12.15 -23.78 -7.37
C THR A 137 -11.36 -23.72 -8.67
N GLU A 138 -11.36 -24.81 -9.45
CA GLU A 138 -10.51 -24.93 -10.65
C GLU A 138 -10.70 -23.69 -11.54
N THR A 139 -9.62 -22.92 -11.73
CA THR A 139 -9.56 -21.85 -12.72
C THR A 139 -9.94 -22.42 -14.06
N ASP A 140 -10.95 -21.84 -14.69
CA ASP A 140 -11.26 -22.16 -16.08
C ASP A 140 -9.99 -21.90 -16.90
N VAL A 141 -9.48 -22.96 -17.54
CA VAL A 141 -8.17 -23.01 -18.23
C VAL A 141 -8.11 -21.98 -19.39
N ALA A 142 -9.25 -21.37 -19.72
CA ALA A 142 -9.42 -20.33 -20.72
C ALA A 142 -9.11 -18.89 -20.23
N ASN A 143 -8.94 -18.64 -18.93
CA ASN A 143 -8.80 -17.26 -18.44
C ASN A 143 -7.34 -16.76 -18.54
N THR A 144 -7.09 -15.75 -19.38
CA THR A 144 -5.74 -15.24 -19.68
C THR A 144 -5.23 -14.21 -18.67
N TYR A 145 -6.12 -13.66 -17.83
CA TYR A 145 -5.81 -12.53 -16.94
C TYR A 145 -5.34 -12.94 -15.53
N ALA A 146 -5.73 -14.13 -15.06
CA ALA A 146 -5.42 -14.64 -13.74
C ALA A 146 -4.97 -16.10 -13.80
N HIS A 147 -3.81 -16.41 -13.23
CA HIS A 147 -3.22 -17.76 -13.22
C HIS A 147 -3.51 -18.54 -11.92
N PHE A 148 -4.22 -17.93 -10.98
CA PHE A 148 -4.70 -18.51 -9.73
C PHE A 148 -5.90 -17.70 -9.22
N GLY A 149 -6.60 -18.20 -8.21
CA GLY A 149 -7.85 -17.56 -7.78
C GLY A 149 -8.98 -17.77 -8.79
N ARG A 150 -10.11 -17.10 -8.63
CA ARG A 150 -11.22 -17.13 -9.60
C ARG A 150 -11.66 -15.72 -9.97
N VAL A 151 -11.90 -15.50 -11.25
CA VAL A 151 -12.49 -14.26 -11.76
C VAL A 151 -13.98 -14.48 -11.98
N TYR A 152 -14.79 -13.66 -11.31
CA TYR A 152 -16.23 -13.58 -11.45
C TYR A 152 -16.58 -12.39 -12.33
N GLU A 153 -17.14 -12.65 -13.50
CA GLU A 153 -17.54 -11.59 -14.45
C GLU A 153 -18.92 -11.03 -14.09
N LYS A 154 -19.22 -9.82 -14.57
CA LYS A 154 -20.50 -9.13 -14.36
C LYS A 154 -21.74 -10.02 -14.52
N ASP A 155 -21.84 -10.80 -15.59
CA ASP A 155 -22.99 -11.67 -15.85
C ASP A 155 -23.16 -12.79 -14.81
N GLU A 156 -22.08 -13.23 -14.16
CA GLU A 156 -22.14 -14.18 -13.05
C GLU A 156 -22.55 -13.50 -11.74
N ILE A 157 -22.06 -12.28 -11.51
CA ILE A 157 -22.44 -11.46 -10.34
C ILE A 157 -23.93 -11.09 -10.41
N ASP A 158 -24.44 -10.69 -11.57
CA ASP A 158 -25.86 -10.40 -11.76
C ASP A 158 -26.74 -11.63 -11.52
N ARG A 159 -26.30 -12.82 -11.97
CA ARG A 159 -26.98 -14.09 -11.66
C ARG A 159 -26.94 -14.43 -10.17
N ALA A 160 -25.85 -14.14 -9.48
CA ALA A 160 -25.76 -14.30 -8.03
C ALA A 160 -26.75 -13.38 -7.31
N ILE A 161 -26.85 -12.11 -7.73
CA ILE A 161 -27.83 -11.15 -7.18
C ILE A 161 -29.27 -11.61 -7.45
N GLU A 162 -29.57 -12.12 -8.64
CA GLU A 162 -30.89 -12.69 -8.96
C GLU A 162 -31.21 -13.90 -8.06
N ALA A 163 -30.24 -14.78 -7.82
CA ALA A 163 -30.39 -15.91 -6.91
C ALA A 163 -30.70 -15.43 -5.47
N ASP A 164 -29.99 -14.42 -4.96
CA ASP A 164 -30.26 -13.82 -3.65
C ASP A 164 -31.69 -13.25 -3.56
N ASN A 165 -32.10 -12.50 -4.59
CA ASN A 165 -33.45 -11.93 -4.67
C ASN A 165 -34.56 -13.01 -4.68
N ASN A 166 -34.26 -14.19 -5.21
CA ASN A 166 -35.17 -15.35 -5.24
C ASN A 166 -35.11 -16.20 -3.95
N GLY A 167 -34.31 -15.81 -2.95
CA GLY A 167 -34.12 -16.55 -1.71
C GLY A 167 -33.24 -17.79 -1.84
N GLU A 168 -32.48 -17.89 -2.93
CA GLU A 168 -31.45 -18.91 -3.13
C GLU A 168 -30.11 -18.47 -2.52
N ASN A 169 -29.09 -19.34 -2.56
CA ASN A 169 -27.77 -19.00 -2.03
C ASN A 169 -26.92 -18.32 -3.13
N PRO A 170 -26.70 -16.99 -3.11
CA PRO A 170 -25.88 -16.32 -4.12
C PRO A 170 -24.44 -16.81 -4.16
N TYR A 171 -23.95 -17.33 -3.04
CA TYR A 171 -22.58 -17.80 -2.90
C TYR A 171 -22.29 -19.15 -3.57
N SER A 172 -23.30 -19.84 -4.12
CA SER A 172 -23.04 -20.95 -5.05
C SER A 172 -22.63 -20.47 -6.44
N TYR A 173 -22.91 -19.22 -6.78
CA TYR A 173 -22.51 -18.59 -8.04
C TYR A 173 -21.21 -17.80 -7.83
N VAL A 174 -21.22 -16.86 -6.88
CA VAL A 174 -20.05 -16.03 -6.53
C VAL A 174 -19.68 -16.27 -5.07
N ALA A 175 -18.68 -17.13 -4.83
CA ALA A 175 -18.30 -17.53 -3.48
C ALA A 175 -17.58 -16.43 -2.69
N GLN A 176 -17.14 -15.36 -3.35
CA GLN A 176 -16.40 -14.26 -2.74
C GLN A 176 -17.22 -13.57 -1.65
N ARG A 177 -16.56 -13.29 -0.52
CA ARG A 177 -17.06 -12.49 0.59
C ARG A 177 -15.96 -11.57 1.09
N ASP A 178 -16.32 -10.36 1.50
CA ASP A 178 -15.43 -9.45 2.21
C ASP A 178 -15.73 -9.57 3.72
N THR A 179 -14.94 -10.39 4.40
CA THR A 179 -15.11 -10.62 5.85
C THR A 179 -14.43 -9.57 6.71
N SER A 180 -13.53 -8.77 6.13
CA SER A 180 -12.87 -7.67 6.83
C SER A 180 -13.70 -6.39 6.73
N GLY A 181 -14.35 -6.17 5.58
CA GLY A 181 -15.17 -4.99 5.30
C GLY A 181 -14.40 -3.78 4.78
N HIS A 182 -13.06 -3.78 4.83
CA HIS A 182 -12.23 -2.64 4.43
C HIS A 182 -12.40 -2.29 2.95
N GLY A 183 -12.33 -3.28 2.05
CA GLY A 183 -12.54 -3.07 0.62
C GLY A 183 -13.96 -2.60 0.28
N THR A 184 -14.98 -3.19 0.93
CA THR A 184 -16.37 -2.74 0.83
C THR A 184 -16.53 -1.28 1.27
N LEU A 185 -15.92 -0.89 2.38
CA LEU A 185 -15.96 0.47 2.89
C LEU A 185 -15.31 1.47 1.94
N MET A 186 -14.11 1.16 1.44
CA MET A 186 -13.43 2.00 0.46
C MET A 186 -14.26 2.18 -0.82
N ALA A 187 -14.84 1.09 -1.33
CA ALA A 187 -15.69 1.13 -2.51
C ALA A 187 -16.98 1.93 -2.27
N SER A 188 -17.60 1.79 -1.09
CA SER A 188 -18.80 2.55 -0.74
C SER A 188 -18.52 4.06 -0.70
N ILE A 189 -17.42 4.47 -0.05
CA ILE A 189 -17.06 5.88 0.11
C ILE A 189 -16.78 6.53 -1.24
N SER A 190 -15.99 5.86 -2.08
CA SER A 190 -15.57 6.42 -3.36
C SER A 190 -16.66 6.33 -4.42
N ALA A 191 -17.50 5.30 -4.41
CA ALA A 191 -18.38 4.98 -5.55
C ALA A 191 -19.78 4.45 -5.19
N GLY A 192 -20.22 4.49 -3.93
CA GLY A 192 -21.54 4.00 -3.51
C GLY A 192 -22.72 4.69 -4.21
N SER A 193 -23.72 3.91 -4.62
CA SER A 193 -24.97 4.38 -5.22
C SER A 193 -25.81 5.17 -4.22
N TYR A 194 -26.79 5.90 -4.76
CA TYR A 194 -27.83 6.52 -3.94
C TYR A 194 -28.78 5.45 -3.35
N THR A 195 -28.60 5.13 -2.07
CA THR A 195 -29.42 4.15 -1.35
C THR A 195 -29.64 4.64 0.08
N ASP A 196 -30.89 4.66 0.58
CA ASP A 196 -31.23 5.03 1.97
C ASP A 196 -30.59 6.35 2.47
N GLY A 197 -30.50 7.35 1.59
CA GLY A 197 -29.90 8.66 1.92
C GLY A 197 -28.37 8.67 1.98
N TYR A 198 -27.71 7.55 1.66
CA TYR A 198 -26.27 7.44 1.44
C TYR A 198 -25.92 7.62 -0.04
N VAL A 199 -24.74 8.17 -0.31
CA VAL A 199 -24.11 8.20 -1.63
C VAL A 199 -22.60 8.27 -1.44
N GLY A 200 -21.83 7.61 -2.31
CA GLY A 200 -20.39 7.81 -2.42
C GLY A 200 -20.04 9.06 -3.22
N VAL A 201 -18.74 9.29 -3.43
CA VAL A 201 -18.28 10.46 -4.20
C VAL A 201 -18.64 10.37 -5.69
N ALA A 202 -18.46 9.20 -6.30
CA ALA A 202 -18.66 8.94 -7.73
C ALA A 202 -19.67 7.79 -7.97
N PRO A 203 -20.98 8.01 -7.70
CA PRO A 203 -22.02 6.97 -7.71
C PRO A 203 -22.28 6.35 -9.09
N GLY A 204 -21.83 6.98 -10.19
CA GLY A 204 -21.96 6.48 -11.55
C GLY A 204 -20.80 5.57 -12.00
N ALA A 205 -19.74 5.45 -11.21
CA ALA A 205 -18.56 4.67 -11.59
C ALA A 205 -18.84 3.16 -11.63
N GLU A 206 -18.14 2.47 -12.53
CA GLU A 206 -18.12 1.01 -12.59
C GLU A 206 -16.92 0.48 -11.82
N LEU A 207 -17.03 -0.73 -11.25
CA LEU A 207 -16.06 -1.23 -10.29
C LEU A 207 -15.30 -2.45 -10.82
N LEU A 208 -14.00 -2.50 -10.57
CA LEU A 208 -13.18 -3.69 -10.70
C LEU A 208 -12.57 -3.99 -9.32
N VAL A 209 -12.71 -5.22 -8.85
CA VAL A 209 -12.29 -5.57 -7.49
C VAL A 209 -11.34 -6.75 -7.53
N VAL A 210 -10.21 -6.61 -6.84
CA VAL A 210 -9.33 -7.74 -6.52
C VAL A 210 -9.37 -7.95 -5.02
N LYS A 211 -9.84 -9.12 -4.60
CA LYS A 211 -9.69 -9.62 -3.24
C LYS A 211 -8.35 -10.34 -3.14
N LEU A 212 -7.45 -9.76 -2.36
CA LEU A 212 -6.13 -10.32 -2.14
C LEU A 212 -6.17 -11.57 -1.25
N LYS A 213 -5.28 -12.52 -1.52
CA LYS A 213 -5.00 -13.61 -0.58
C LYS A 213 -4.06 -13.14 0.53
N GLN A 214 -4.18 -13.77 1.69
CA GLN A 214 -3.25 -13.51 2.80
C GLN A 214 -1.84 -13.93 2.41
N SER A 215 -0.85 -13.19 2.88
CA SER A 215 0.57 -13.50 2.68
C SER A 215 0.90 -14.87 3.25
N LYS A 216 1.76 -15.60 2.55
CA LYS A 216 2.26 -16.91 2.98
C LYS A 216 2.99 -16.83 4.33
N GLN A 217 2.88 -17.89 5.12
CA GLN A 217 3.43 -18.00 6.46
C GLN A 217 4.94 -17.79 6.51
N TYR A 218 5.69 -18.22 5.49
CA TYR A 218 7.14 -18.02 5.47
C TYR A 218 7.53 -16.53 5.47
N LEU A 219 6.76 -15.67 4.79
CA LEU A 219 6.97 -14.21 4.83
C LEU A 219 6.57 -13.66 6.20
N ARG A 220 5.46 -14.14 6.77
CA ARG A 220 5.01 -13.74 8.10
C ARG A 220 6.07 -14.03 9.16
N ASP A 221 6.64 -15.23 9.12
CA ASP A 221 7.70 -15.68 10.03
C ASP A 221 9.03 -14.96 9.77
N PHE A 222 9.35 -14.64 8.51
CA PHE A 222 10.54 -13.87 8.16
C PHE A 222 10.50 -12.44 8.74
N PHE A 223 9.36 -11.76 8.59
CA PHE A 223 9.15 -10.39 9.08
C PHE A 223 8.73 -10.32 10.56
N LEU A 224 8.55 -11.47 11.22
CA LEU A 224 8.12 -11.60 12.61
C LEU A 224 6.77 -10.94 12.91
N ILE A 225 5.85 -10.98 11.96
CA ILE A 225 4.50 -10.41 12.16
C ILE A 225 3.64 -11.37 12.99
N LYS A 226 2.64 -10.83 13.69
CA LYS A 226 1.65 -11.66 14.39
C LYS A 226 0.72 -12.41 13.43
N ASP A 227 0.24 -13.58 13.85
CA ASP A 227 -0.46 -14.52 12.96
C ASP A 227 -1.91 -14.10 12.64
N ASP A 228 -2.54 -13.30 13.50
CA ASP A 228 -3.97 -12.99 13.47
C ASP A 228 -4.32 -11.68 12.75
N VAL A 229 -3.38 -11.09 12.00
CA VAL A 229 -3.62 -9.85 11.25
C VAL A 229 -3.68 -10.04 9.75
N PRO A 230 -4.55 -9.28 9.07
CA PRO A 230 -4.51 -9.15 7.62
C PRO A 230 -3.14 -8.65 7.17
N ALA A 231 -2.48 -9.43 6.33
CA ALA A 231 -1.24 -9.06 5.67
C ALA A 231 -1.25 -9.61 4.25
N PHE A 232 -0.85 -8.79 3.29
CA PHE A 232 -0.87 -9.09 1.87
C PHE A 232 0.54 -8.96 1.30
N GLU A 233 0.92 -9.87 0.42
CA GLU A 233 2.25 -9.86 -0.19
C GLU A 233 2.31 -8.96 -1.45
N GLU A 234 3.45 -8.33 -1.65
CA GLU A 234 3.71 -7.39 -2.76
C GLU A 234 3.50 -8.03 -4.14
N SER A 235 3.89 -9.30 -4.30
CA SER A 235 3.75 -10.07 -5.55
C SER A 235 2.29 -10.16 -6.00
N ASP A 236 1.38 -10.49 -5.08
CA ASP A 236 -0.05 -10.60 -5.36
C ASP A 236 -0.67 -9.25 -5.73
N ILE A 237 -0.20 -8.18 -5.09
CA ILE A 237 -0.63 -6.81 -5.36
C ILE A 237 -0.17 -6.38 -6.75
N MET A 238 1.08 -6.67 -7.13
CA MET A 238 1.59 -6.36 -8.48
C MET A 238 0.76 -7.07 -9.56
N LEU A 239 0.45 -8.36 -9.36
CA LEU A 239 -0.43 -9.09 -10.28
C LEU A 239 -1.85 -8.52 -10.31
N ALA A 240 -2.38 -8.05 -9.18
CA ALA A 240 -3.66 -7.37 -9.09
C ALA A 240 -3.70 -6.07 -9.91
N LEU A 241 -2.64 -5.26 -9.86
CA LEU A 241 -2.55 -4.04 -10.67
C LEU A 241 -2.52 -4.34 -12.16
N ARG A 242 -1.79 -5.38 -12.58
CA ARG A 242 -1.79 -5.86 -13.98
C ARG A 242 -3.19 -6.29 -14.41
N PHE A 243 -3.88 -7.08 -13.58
CA PHE A 243 -5.26 -7.50 -13.84
C PHE A 243 -6.19 -6.31 -14.06
N LEU A 244 -6.15 -5.30 -13.19
CA LEU A 244 -6.96 -4.09 -13.33
C LEU A 244 -6.67 -3.34 -14.63
N GLU A 245 -5.40 -3.20 -14.99
CA GLU A 245 -4.98 -2.57 -16.25
C GLU A 245 -5.52 -3.34 -17.47
N ASP A 246 -5.25 -4.64 -17.55
CA ASP A 246 -5.65 -5.48 -18.69
C ASP A 246 -7.17 -5.44 -18.89
N TYR A 247 -7.93 -5.45 -17.79
CA TYR A 247 -9.38 -5.40 -17.81
C TYR A 247 -9.90 -4.02 -18.26
N ALA A 248 -9.27 -2.93 -17.82
CA ALA A 248 -9.60 -1.59 -18.29
C ALA A 248 -9.33 -1.40 -19.79
N ILE A 249 -8.21 -1.94 -20.29
CA ILE A 249 -7.87 -1.95 -21.72
C ILE A 249 -8.93 -2.74 -22.50
N ARG A 250 -9.32 -3.92 -22.03
CA ARG A 250 -10.38 -4.75 -22.64
C ARG A 250 -11.70 -4.00 -22.77
N LEU A 251 -12.09 -3.25 -21.73
CA LEU A 251 -13.33 -2.48 -21.72
C LEU A 251 -13.23 -1.13 -22.45
N GLY A 252 -12.02 -0.69 -22.79
CA GLY A 252 -11.78 0.60 -23.45
C GLY A 252 -12.18 1.81 -22.58
N LYS A 253 -12.09 1.68 -21.25
CA LYS A 253 -12.50 2.72 -20.29
C LYS A 253 -11.33 3.21 -19.45
N PRO A 254 -11.31 4.49 -19.02
CA PRO A 254 -10.31 4.97 -18.07
C PRO A 254 -10.38 4.25 -16.74
N LEU A 255 -9.24 4.11 -16.08
CA LEU A 255 -9.05 3.37 -14.84
C LEU A 255 -8.50 4.26 -13.72
N ILE A 256 -9.14 4.19 -12.56
CA ILE A 256 -8.71 4.86 -11.34
C ILE A 256 -8.43 3.79 -10.30
N ILE A 257 -7.16 3.63 -9.95
CA ILE A 257 -6.72 2.64 -8.96
C ILE A 257 -6.68 3.33 -7.60
N ILE A 258 -7.50 2.84 -6.67
CA ILE A 258 -7.51 3.28 -5.27
C ILE A 258 -6.80 2.20 -4.44
N PHE A 259 -5.64 2.56 -3.90
CA PHE A 259 -4.78 1.64 -3.14
C PHE A 259 -4.69 2.06 -1.66
N GLY A 260 -5.41 1.35 -0.80
CA GLY A 260 -5.56 1.64 0.63
C GLY A 260 -4.60 0.87 1.55
N LEU A 261 -3.59 0.22 1.00
CA LEU A 261 -2.62 -0.58 1.75
C LEU A 261 -1.27 0.13 1.84
N GLY A 262 -0.49 -0.19 2.88
CA GLY A 262 0.85 0.35 3.08
C GLY A 262 1.80 -0.65 3.69
N SER A 263 3.10 -0.49 3.43
CA SER A 263 4.16 -1.26 4.09
C SER A 263 5.07 -0.35 4.90
N ALA A 264 5.60 -0.85 6.02
CA ALA A 264 6.66 -0.18 6.76
C ALA A 264 8.05 -0.38 6.12
N ASN A 265 8.20 -1.41 5.29
CA ASN A 265 9.48 -1.78 4.69
C ASN A 265 9.76 -0.93 3.43
N GLY A 266 11.00 -0.45 3.31
CA GLY A 266 11.51 0.27 2.14
C GLY A 266 12.12 1.63 2.48
N SER A 267 12.92 2.15 1.55
CA SER A 267 13.72 3.38 1.70
C SER A 267 12.90 4.67 1.89
N ARG A 268 11.59 4.64 1.59
CA ARG A 268 10.71 5.83 1.49
C ARG A 268 11.15 6.85 0.44
N THR A 269 11.94 6.43 -0.56
CA THR A 269 12.35 7.28 -1.68
C THR A 269 11.54 7.02 -2.96
N GLY A 270 10.51 6.17 -2.90
CA GLY A 270 9.73 5.75 -4.06
C GLY A 270 10.42 4.68 -4.92
N ALA A 271 11.65 4.29 -4.55
CA ALA A 271 12.37 3.20 -5.17
C ALA A 271 11.95 1.87 -4.52
N SER A 272 10.90 1.24 -5.04
CA SER A 272 10.54 -0.16 -4.77
C SER A 272 9.82 -0.74 -5.98
N PRO A 273 9.81 -2.07 -6.18
CA PRO A 273 9.15 -2.68 -7.33
C PRO A 273 7.68 -2.28 -7.48
N LEU A 274 6.89 -2.32 -6.40
CA LEU A 274 5.50 -1.89 -6.45
C LEU A 274 5.36 -0.38 -6.73
N ALA A 275 6.19 0.46 -6.11
CA ALA A 275 6.18 1.90 -6.31
C ALA A 275 6.50 2.26 -7.76
N GLU A 276 7.48 1.60 -8.37
CA GLU A 276 7.85 1.79 -9.78
C GLU A 276 6.78 1.25 -10.74
N MET A 277 6.16 0.11 -10.45
CA MET A 277 5.03 -0.38 -11.24
C MET A 277 3.87 0.63 -11.21
N MET A 278 3.53 1.16 -10.04
CA MET A 278 2.52 2.21 -9.91
C MET A 278 2.92 3.49 -10.65
N GLU A 279 4.18 3.90 -10.56
CA GLU A 279 4.73 5.04 -11.31
C GLU A 279 4.55 4.84 -12.82
N ASN A 280 4.88 3.66 -13.33
CA ASN A 280 4.74 3.33 -14.74
C ASN A 280 3.28 3.33 -15.20
N LEU A 281 2.34 2.90 -14.36
CA LEU A 281 0.91 3.02 -14.62
C LEU A 281 0.47 4.48 -14.76
N THR A 282 0.99 5.40 -13.93
CA THR A 282 0.64 6.83 -14.00
C THR A 282 1.12 7.52 -15.28
N LYS A 283 2.12 6.95 -15.97
CA LYS A 283 2.61 7.46 -17.27
C LYS A 283 1.72 7.05 -18.44
N LYS A 284 0.83 6.07 -18.25
CA LYS A 284 -0.09 5.60 -19.29
C LYS A 284 -1.31 6.52 -19.34
N PRO A 285 -1.80 6.89 -20.53
CA PRO A 285 -3.00 7.72 -20.64
C PRO A 285 -4.19 6.97 -20.05
N ASN A 286 -5.15 7.73 -19.51
CA ASN A 286 -6.40 7.24 -18.96
C ASN A 286 -6.27 6.37 -17.70
N ILE A 287 -5.09 6.31 -17.08
CA ILE A 287 -4.88 5.62 -15.79
C ILE A 287 -4.47 6.64 -14.72
N SER A 288 -5.05 6.54 -13.53
CA SER A 288 -4.61 7.27 -12.35
C SER A 288 -4.46 6.36 -11.15
N VAL A 289 -3.39 6.55 -10.36
CA VAL A 289 -3.12 5.77 -9.15
C VAL A 289 -3.13 6.70 -7.94
N ILE A 290 -3.92 6.33 -6.93
CA ILE A 290 -4.07 7.07 -5.68
C ILE A 290 -3.74 6.12 -4.52
N THR A 291 -2.87 6.55 -3.61
CA THR A 291 -2.40 5.76 -2.48
C THR A 291 -2.46 6.53 -1.16
N CYS A 292 -2.60 5.80 -0.05
CA CYS A 292 -2.64 6.35 1.29
C CYS A 292 -1.24 6.63 1.86
N MET A 293 -1.12 7.65 2.70
CA MET A 293 0.13 7.96 3.42
C MET A 293 0.49 6.98 4.54
N GLY A 294 -0.44 6.12 4.95
CA GLY A 294 -0.30 5.24 6.10
C GLY A 294 -0.60 5.91 7.43
N ASN A 295 -0.59 5.14 8.53
CA ASN A 295 -1.07 5.58 9.85
C ASN A 295 0.03 5.54 10.94
N GLU A 296 1.30 5.78 10.58
CA GLU A 296 2.44 5.54 11.48
C GLU A 296 2.97 6.80 12.21
N ALA A 297 2.41 7.99 11.96
CA ALA A 297 3.02 9.25 12.42
C ALA A 297 3.12 9.41 13.93
N ASN A 298 2.20 8.81 14.68
CA ASN A 298 2.17 8.87 16.15
C ASN A 298 2.61 7.56 16.83
N ASN A 299 2.97 6.54 16.04
CA ASN A 299 3.35 5.21 16.56
C ASN A 299 4.81 5.15 17.02
N LYS A 300 5.57 6.23 16.85
CA LYS A 300 7.00 6.33 17.21
C LYS A 300 7.85 5.24 16.51
N CYS A 301 7.45 4.88 15.29
CA CYS A 301 8.07 3.84 14.47
C CYS A 301 9.20 4.35 13.56
N HIS A 302 9.59 5.62 13.66
CA HIS A 302 10.66 6.22 12.86
C HIS A 302 11.71 6.92 13.74
N TYR A 303 12.98 6.71 13.42
CA TYR A 303 14.13 7.39 14.01
C TYR A 303 14.96 8.03 12.90
N LYS A 304 15.31 9.31 13.06
CA LYS A 304 16.22 10.01 12.16
C LYS A 304 17.52 10.35 12.87
N GLY A 305 18.62 9.84 12.33
CA GLY A 305 19.95 9.94 12.93
C GLY A 305 20.95 10.67 12.06
N THR A 306 22.06 11.08 12.68
CA THR A 306 23.23 11.60 11.95
C THR A 306 24.50 11.15 12.65
N VAL A 307 25.45 10.62 11.89
CA VAL A 307 26.73 10.13 12.40
C VAL A 307 27.88 10.69 11.56
N MET A 308 29.04 10.91 12.18
CA MET A 308 30.20 11.50 11.50
C MET A 308 31.51 10.79 11.81
N SER A 309 31.50 9.78 12.68
CA SER A 309 32.72 9.18 13.21
C SER A 309 32.62 7.68 13.35
N ALA A 310 33.75 7.02 13.11
CA ALA A 310 33.96 5.63 13.47
C ALA A 310 34.16 5.40 14.98
N LEU A 311 34.32 6.47 15.77
CA LEU A 311 34.62 6.42 17.21
C LEU A 311 33.46 6.89 18.09
N VAL A 312 32.64 7.80 17.58
CA VAL A 312 31.50 8.38 18.31
C VAL A 312 30.21 7.95 17.60
N PRO A 313 29.46 6.99 18.18
CA PRO A 313 28.22 6.53 17.57
C PRO A 313 27.06 7.50 17.84
N ASP A 314 26.05 7.44 16.99
CA ASP A 314 24.68 7.79 17.39
C ASP A 314 24.07 6.61 18.15
N VAL A 315 23.32 6.87 19.21
CA VAL A 315 22.72 5.82 20.05
C VAL A 315 21.22 5.83 19.86
N MET A 316 20.73 4.84 19.13
CA MET A 316 19.31 4.62 18.89
C MET A 316 18.75 3.66 19.93
N GLU A 317 17.77 4.13 20.70
CA GLU A 317 17.17 3.37 21.80
C GLU A 317 15.74 2.95 21.46
N ILE A 318 15.45 1.66 21.65
CA ILE A 318 14.16 1.03 21.34
C ILE A 318 13.61 0.43 22.63
N ASN A 319 12.40 0.85 23.00
CA ASN A 319 11.66 0.17 24.05
C ASN A 319 11.01 -1.08 23.46
N VAL A 320 11.11 -2.20 24.18
CA VAL A 320 10.52 -3.48 23.81
C VAL A 320 9.83 -4.04 25.04
N ASP A 321 8.55 -4.39 24.93
CA ASP A 321 7.79 -5.00 26.04
C ASP A 321 8.09 -6.51 26.23
N GLY A 322 8.81 -7.12 25.28
CA GLY A 322 9.23 -8.53 25.29
C GLY A 322 8.11 -9.53 24.96
N THR A 323 6.97 -9.08 24.46
CA THR A 323 5.84 -9.94 24.13
C THR A 323 5.83 -10.35 22.65
N GLY A 324 5.60 -11.63 22.35
CA GLY A 324 5.48 -12.09 20.95
C GLY A 324 6.78 -12.57 20.29
N LYS A 325 6.79 -12.59 18.95
CA LYS A 325 7.82 -13.27 18.14
C LYS A 325 9.13 -12.48 18.01
N GLY A 326 9.09 -11.17 18.27
CA GLY A 326 10.16 -10.22 17.96
C GLY A 326 9.75 -9.20 16.89
N PHE A 327 10.74 -8.56 16.26
CA PHE A 327 10.51 -7.54 15.25
C PHE A 327 11.65 -7.44 14.24
N THR A 328 11.34 -6.82 13.10
CA THR A 328 12.33 -6.39 12.11
C THR A 328 12.53 -4.88 12.16
N MET A 329 13.70 -4.40 11.77
CA MET A 329 14.00 -2.97 11.66
C MET A 329 14.91 -2.75 10.47
N GLU A 330 14.65 -1.71 9.71
CA GLU A 330 15.48 -1.32 8.58
C GLU A 330 16.17 -0.01 8.89
N ILE A 331 17.48 0.07 8.68
CA ILE A 331 18.28 1.30 8.77
C ILE A 331 18.79 1.63 7.37
N TRP A 332 18.34 2.75 6.82
CA TRP A 332 18.68 3.21 5.48
C TRP A 332 19.59 4.44 5.56
N ALA A 333 20.72 4.39 4.86
CA ALA A 333 21.68 5.49 4.83
C ALA A 333 21.51 6.36 3.57
N ASP A 334 21.44 7.68 3.76
CA ASP A 334 21.25 8.67 2.67
C ASP A 334 22.56 9.12 2.01
N SER A 335 23.71 8.59 2.43
CA SER A 335 25.03 9.15 2.12
C SER A 335 25.99 8.12 1.54
N LEU A 336 27.11 8.60 0.98
CA LEU A 336 28.25 7.76 0.56
C LEU A 336 28.99 7.07 1.72
N ASP A 337 28.54 7.29 2.95
CA ASP A 337 29.07 6.61 4.11
C ASP A 337 28.59 5.15 4.16
N ILE A 338 29.37 4.30 4.83
CA ILE A 338 28.98 2.93 5.13
C ILE A 338 28.76 2.87 6.63
N LEU A 339 27.56 2.48 7.04
CA LEU A 339 27.18 2.38 8.42
C LEU A 339 27.52 1.00 8.99
N SER A 340 27.67 0.95 10.31
CA SER A 340 27.89 -0.30 11.03
C SER A 340 27.28 -0.19 12.42
N VAL A 341 26.81 -1.33 12.93
CA VAL A 341 26.06 -1.35 14.20
C VAL A 341 26.77 -2.17 15.27
N SER A 342 26.66 -1.72 16.52
CA SER A 342 26.83 -2.52 17.74
C SER A 342 25.50 -2.57 18.48
N ILE A 343 25.28 -3.60 19.27
CA ILE A 343 23.98 -3.85 19.91
C ILE A 343 24.20 -4.16 21.39
N GLU A 344 23.45 -3.50 22.26
CA GLU A 344 23.43 -3.78 23.70
C GLU A 344 22.01 -4.17 24.11
N SER A 345 21.90 -5.30 24.78
CA SER A 345 20.62 -5.78 25.31
C SER A 345 20.26 -5.11 26.65
N PRO A 346 19.00 -5.22 27.11
CA PRO A 346 18.57 -4.63 28.37
C PRO A 346 19.37 -5.05 29.61
N SER A 347 19.91 -6.28 29.66
CA SER A 347 20.81 -6.71 30.76
C SER A 347 22.25 -6.21 30.64
N GLY A 348 22.61 -5.54 29.54
CA GLY A 348 23.95 -5.02 29.28
C GLY A 348 24.89 -5.99 28.55
N GLU A 349 24.38 -7.11 28.02
CA GLU A 349 25.17 -7.95 27.11
C GLU A 349 25.41 -7.20 25.79
N TYR A 350 26.65 -7.20 25.31
CA TYR A 350 27.12 -6.32 24.24
C TYR A 350 27.67 -7.10 23.05
N VAL A 351 27.05 -6.91 21.88
CA VAL A 351 27.56 -7.36 20.58
C VAL A 351 28.46 -6.26 20.01
N PRO A 352 29.77 -6.51 19.83
CA PRO A 352 30.70 -5.52 19.28
C PRO A 352 30.38 -5.19 17.82
N ARG A 353 31.03 -4.15 17.31
CA ARG A 353 30.83 -3.63 15.96
C ARG A 353 30.83 -4.74 14.90
N ILE A 354 29.69 -4.92 14.27
CA ILE A 354 29.47 -5.94 13.25
C ILE A 354 30.07 -5.41 11.94
N PRO A 355 31.01 -6.13 11.29
CA PRO A 355 31.64 -5.64 10.07
C PRO A 355 30.64 -5.53 8.90
N ALA A 356 30.48 -4.33 8.34
CA ALA A 356 29.73 -4.12 7.10
C ALA A 356 30.50 -4.72 5.92
N ARG A 357 30.08 -5.90 5.45
CA ARG A 357 30.63 -6.55 4.24
C ARG A 357 29.49 -6.84 3.29
N MET A 358 29.73 -6.81 1.98
CA MET A 358 28.70 -7.17 1.00
C MET A 358 28.23 -8.61 1.23
N GLY A 359 26.90 -8.81 1.29
CA GLY A 359 26.29 -10.14 1.47
C GLY A 359 26.57 -10.76 2.85
N ALA A 360 26.95 -9.95 3.83
CA ALA A 360 27.12 -10.38 5.20
C ALA A 360 25.78 -10.59 5.89
N SER A 361 25.54 -11.82 6.36
CA SER A 361 24.54 -12.13 7.38
C SER A 361 25.27 -12.57 8.64
N MET A 362 25.01 -11.90 9.77
CA MET A 362 25.54 -12.32 11.06
C MET A 362 24.39 -12.57 12.03
N GLU A 363 24.46 -13.70 12.72
CA GLU A 363 23.54 -14.05 13.80
C GLU A 363 24.29 -14.06 15.12
N TYR A 364 23.69 -13.43 16.13
CA TYR A 364 24.19 -13.39 17.50
C TYR A 364 23.08 -13.80 18.45
N THR A 365 23.39 -14.70 19.37
CA THR A 365 22.49 -15.11 20.45
C THR A 365 23.00 -14.57 21.77
N PHE A 366 22.16 -13.79 22.44
CA PHE A 366 22.41 -13.24 23.76
C PHE A 366 22.29 -14.35 24.80
N LEU A 367 23.40 -14.73 25.44
CA LEU A 367 23.48 -15.93 26.28
C LEU A 367 22.63 -15.82 27.55
N TYR A 368 22.52 -14.62 28.14
CA TYR A 368 21.82 -14.44 29.41
C TYR A 368 20.29 -14.35 29.25
N GLU A 369 19.82 -14.06 28.05
CA GLU A 369 18.43 -13.71 27.76
C GLU A 369 17.78 -14.61 26.71
N GLY A 370 18.58 -15.32 25.91
CA GLY A 370 18.11 -16.22 24.85
C GLY A 370 17.59 -15.52 23.60
N SER A 371 17.61 -14.18 23.55
CA SER A 371 17.27 -13.41 22.36
C SER A 371 18.27 -13.64 21.23
N THR A 372 17.80 -13.67 19.99
CA THR A 372 18.67 -13.84 18.81
C THR A 372 18.49 -12.65 17.87
N VAL A 373 19.59 -12.00 17.52
CA VAL A 373 19.62 -10.92 16.53
C VAL A 373 20.33 -11.39 15.26
N THR A 374 19.66 -11.24 14.13
CA THR A 374 20.26 -11.32 12.80
C THR A 374 20.48 -9.91 12.27
N VAL A 375 21.68 -9.62 11.74
CA VAL A 375 22.00 -8.36 11.06
C VAL A 375 22.51 -8.69 9.66
N ASP A 376 21.80 -8.20 8.67
CA ASP A 376 22.15 -8.33 7.26
C ASP A 376 22.56 -6.97 6.68
N TYR A 377 23.69 -6.93 5.97
CA TYR A 377 24.18 -5.73 5.28
C TYR A 377 24.01 -5.85 3.77
N GLN A 378 23.38 -4.83 3.18
CA GLN A 378 23.41 -4.60 1.74
C GLN A 378 23.92 -3.19 1.48
N ILE A 379 25.21 -3.08 1.12
CA ILE A 379 25.93 -1.81 0.93
C ILE A 379 25.36 -1.00 -0.23
N THR A 380 24.85 -1.68 -1.25
CA THR A 380 24.14 -1.05 -2.36
C THR A 380 22.93 -1.90 -2.69
N GLU A 381 21.77 -1.39 -2.32
CA GLU A 381 20.49 -1.91 -2.77
C GLU A 381 20.30 -1.56 -4.26
N ASN A 382 19.83 -2.51 -5.08
CA ASN A 382 19.85 -2.41 -6.54
C ASN A 382 18.82 -1.43 -7.14
N VAL A 383 17.70 -1.18 -6.46
CA VAL A 383 16.64 -0.28 -6.94
C VAL A 383 16.79 1.09 -6.28
N ALA A 384 16.98 1.14 -4.96
CA ALA A 384 17.13 2.41 -4.24
C ALA A 384 18.53 3.02 -4.41
N GLY A 385 19.56 2.21 -4.70
CA GLY A 385 20.95 2.67 -4.75
C GLY A 385 21.53 3.06 -3.38
N MET A 386 20.85 2.68 -2.29
CA MET A 386 21.17 3.07 -0.92
C MET A 386 21.68 1.88 -0.11
N GLU A 387 22.42 2.14 0.96
CA GLU A 387 22.75 1.12 1.95
C GLU A 387 21.51 0.80 2.80
N VAL A 388 21.26 -0.48 3.04
CA VAL A 388 20.30 -0.96 4.04
C VAL A 388 20.96 -1.94 5.01
N ILE A 389 20.75 -1.70 6.30
CA ILE A 389 21.04 -2.64 7.38
C ILE A 389 19.70 -3.19 7.86
N PHE A 390 19.48 -4.48 7.63
CA PHE A 390 18.27 -5.16 8.05
C PHE A 390 18.53 -5.92 9.34
N VAL A 391 17.81 -5.56 10.39
CA VAL A 391 17.91 -6.18 11.71
C VAL A 391 16.67 -7.01 11.95
N ARG A 392 16.84 -8.25 12.38
CA ARG A 392 15.77 -9.13 12.84
C ARG A 392 16.06 -9.60 14.24
N LEU A 393 15.29 -9.14 15.21
CA LEU A 393 15.43 -9.50 16.62
C LEU A 393 14.30 -10.44 17.04
N LYS A 394 14.66 -11.70 17.32
CA LYS A 394 13.73 -12.77 17.74
C LYS A 394 13.71 -12.90 19.26
N THR A 395 12.50 -13.11 19.80
CA THR A 395 12.24 -13.29 21.23
C THR A 395 13.04 -12.29 22.10
N PRO A 396 12.92 -10.97 21.82
CA PRO A 396 13.60 -9.96 22.62
C PRO A 396 13.10 -10.00 24.06
N VAL A 397 13.99 -9.81 25.03
CA VAL A 397 13.57 -9.53 26.40
C VAL A 397 13.03 -8.10 26.55
N GLU A 398 12.18 -7.93 27.55
CA GLU A 398 11.63 -6.64 27.94
C GLU A 398 12.74 -5.66 28.35
N GLY A 399 12.66 -4.42 27.87
CA GLY A 399 13.53 -3.33 28.29
C GLY A 399 13.94 -2.42 27.15
N THR A 400 15.03 -1.69 27.37
CA THR A 400 15.58 -0.76 26.37
C THR A 400 16.75 -1.41 25.66
N TRP A 401 16.57 -1.69 24.37
CA TRP A 401 17.61 -2.14 23.47
C TRP A 401 18.34 -0.94 22.88
N LYS A 402 19.67 -0.99 22.84
CA LYS A 402 20.48 0.10 22.28
C LYS A 402 21.23 -0.35 21.04
N PHE A 403 21.10 0.44 19.98
CA PHE A 403 21.81 0.28 18.72
C PHE A 403 22.78 1.44 18.55
N TYR A 404 24.07 1.13 18.53
CA TYR A 404 25.14 2.11 18.34
C TYR A 404 25.50 2.16 16.86
N ILE A 405 25.22 3.28 16.21
CA ILE A 405 25.41 3.45 14.76
C ILE A 405 26.68 4.26 14.52
N TYR A 406 27.60 3.72 13.73
CA TYR A 406 28.89 4.33 13.45
C TYR A 406 29.09 4.57 11.95
N SER A 407 29.75 5.67 11.63
CA SER A 407 30.28 5.98 10.29
C SER A 407 31.59 5.23 10.06
N LEU A 408 31.75 4.50 8.96
CA LEU A 408 33.05 3.88 8.63
C LEU A 408 33.96 4.81 7.82
N THR A 409 33.38 5.75 7.07
CA THR A 409 34.14 6.66 6.19
C THR A 409 34.51 7.99 6.86
N ASN A 410 33.99 8.25 8.07
CA ASN A 410 34.06 9.55 8.77
C ASN A 410 33.49 10.71 7.93
N ILE A 411 32.58 10.39 7.00
CA ILE A 411 31.76 11.35 6.29
C ILE A 411 30.49 11.55 7.12
N LYS A 412 29.94 12.77 7.12
CA LYS A 412 28.64 13.01 7.75
C LYS A 412 27.57 12.19 7.01
N GLY A 413 27.11 11.11 7.64
CA GLY A 413 26.02 10.26 7.18
C GLY A 413 24.72 10.59 7.91
N SER A 414 23.65 10.79 7.16
CA SER A 414 22.28 10.79 7.68
C SER A 414 21.68 9.42 7.44
N TYR A 415 20.83 8.97 8.35
CA TYR A 415 20.10 7.73 8.18
C TYR A 415 18.72 7.82 8.78
N ASN A 416 17.84 6.97 8.28
CA ASN A 416 16.49 6.78 8.79
C ASN A 416 16.38 5.32 9.23
N ALA A 417 15.72 5.07 10.36
CA ALA A 417 15.39 3.74 10.80
C ALA A 417 13.89 3.59 11.01
N TRP A 418 13.30 2.53 10.48
CA TRP A 418 11.87 2.25 10.61
C TRP A 418 11.63 0.90 11.28
N LEU A 419 10.70 0.91 12.23
CA LEU A 419 10.09 -0.29 12.82
C LEU A 419 8.94 -0.79 11.93
N PRO A 420 8.45 -2.03 12.13
CA PRO A 420 7.32 -2.56 11.39
C PRO A 420 6.05 -1.73 11.68
N LEU A 421 5.04 -1.90 10.84
CA LEU A 421 3.73 -1.29 11.10
C LEU A 421 3.23 -1.68 12.49
N LYS A 422 2.64 -0.72 13.21
CA LYS A 422 2.18 -0.97 14.59
C LYS A 422 1.26 -2.19 14.68
N GLN A 423 0.40 -2.36 13.68
CA GLN A 423 -0.55 -3.47 13.59
C GLN A 423 0.10 -4.82 13.28
N PHE A 424 1.30 -4.86 12.70
CA PHE A 424 2.01 -6.12 12.44
C PHE A 424 2.77 -6.63 13.66
N SER A 425 3.12 -5.72 14.57
CA SER A 425 3.83 -6.07 15.79
C SER A 425 2.93 -6.83 16.77
N GLY A 426 3.44 -7.96 17.28
CA GLY A 426 2.86 -8.67 18.43
C GLY A 426 3.26 -8.09 19.79
N GLN A 427 4.04 -7.00 19.78
CA GLN A 427 4.65 -6.34 20.93
C GLN A 427 4.46 -4.82 20.86
N ASP A 428 4.43 -4.17 22.02
CA ASP A 428 4.66 -2.74 22.12
C ASP A 428 6.16 -2.43 21.92
N ILE A 429 6.49 -1.95 20.72
CA ILE A 429 7.81 -1.46 20.34
C ILE A 429 7.74 -0.03 19.84
N TYR A 430 8.71 0.78 20.24
CA TYR A 430 8.85 2.15 19.77
C TYR A 430 10.25 2.72 20.04
N PHE A 431 10.65 3.70 19.24
CA PHE A 431 11.84 4.50 19.53
C PHE A 431 11.61 5.45 20.70
N LEU A 432 12.54 5.51 21.65
CA LEU A 432 12.47 6.47 22.76
C LEU A 432 12.59 7.91 22.27
N LYS A 433 13.41 8.13 21.24
CA LYS A 433 13.56 9.41 20.53
C LYS A 433 13.11 9.23 19.08
N SER A 434 11.80 9.29 18.84
CA SER A 434 11.24 9.18 17.49
C SER A 434 11.21 10.51 16.74
N ASP A 435 11.18 10.43 15.42
CA ASP A 435 10.89 11.54 14.50
C ASP A 435 9.48 11.33 13.90
N PRO A 436 8.56 12.31 14.04
CA PRO A 436 7.18 12.16 13.55
C PRO A 436 7.05 12.34 12.03
N ASP A 437 8.05 12.92 11.38
CA ASP A 437 8.08 13.17 9.93
C ASP A 437 8.73 11.99 9.19
N THR A 438 8.59 11.91 7.86
CA THR A 438 9.07 10.76 7.05
C THR A 438 8.47 9.41 7.52
N THR A 439 7.22 9.44 7.98
CA THR A 439 6.45 8.29 8.46
C THR A 439 5.49 7.73 7.41
N LEU A 440 5.52 8.30 6.19
CA LEU A 440 4.77 7.80 5.05
C LEU A 440 5.07 6.32 4.75
N THR A 441 4.04 5.54 4.45
CA THR A 441 4.20 4.12 4.08
C THR A 441 4.61 3.96 2.61
N VAL A 442 5.29 2.87 2.25
CA VAL A 442 5.49 2.48 0.85
C VAL A 442 4.13 1.98 0.34
N PRO A 443 3.66 2.39 -0.86
CA PRO A 443 4.37 3.08 -1.95
C PRO A 443 4.09 4.59 -2.04
N ALA A 444 3.61 5.25 -0.98
CA ALA A 444 3.22 6.67 -1.00
C ALA A 444 4.35 7.63 -1.38
N ALA A 445 5.59 7.17 -1.34
CA ALA A 445 6.76 7.89 -1.81
C ALA A 445 6.95 7.82 -3.33
N ALA A 446 6.16 7.12 -4.15
CA ALA A 446 6.29 7.22 -5.61
C ALA A 446 5.98 8.66 -6.09
N ASP A 447 6.63 9.11 -7.17
CA ASP A 447 6.61 10.53 -7.57
C ASP A 447 5.30 10.91 -8.26
N GLY A 448 4.94 10.17 -9.30
CA GLY A 448 3.74 10.28 -10.09
C GLY A 448 2.49 10.09 -9.25
N VAL A 449 2.40 9.02 -8.44
CA VAL A 449 1.19 8.66 -7.70
C VAL A 449 0.63 9.82 -6.86
N ILE A 450 -0.70 9.87 -6.70
CA ILE A 450 -1.35 10.82 -5.80
C ILE A 450 -1.36 10.21 -4.39
N SER A 451 -0.58 10.78 -3.49
CA SER A 451 -0.48 10.31 -2.10
C SER A 451 -1.32 11.17 -1.16
N VAL A 452 -2.23 10.52 -0.42
CA VAL A 452 -3.29 11.20 0.31
C VAL A 452 -3.17 10.95 1.81
N GLY A 453 -3.01 12.03 2.56
CA GLY A 453 -3.11 12.00 4.02
C GLY A 453 -4.55 12.22 4.50
N ALA A 454 -4.78 12.09 5.80
CA ALA A 454 -6.12 12.22 6.38
C ALA A 454 -6.24 13.48 7.25
N TYR A 455 -7.43 14.08 7.24
CA TYR A 455 -7.84 15.07 8.23
C TYR A 455 -9.21 14.76 8.80
N ASN A 456 -9.50 15.34 9.96
CA ASN A 456 -10.83 15.35 10.55
C ASN A 456 -11.58 16.55 9.98
N HIS A 457 -12.63 16.30 9.20
CA HIS A 457 -13.37 17.36 8.50
C HIS A 457 -14.29 18.17 9.42
N TYR A 458 -14.56 17.74 10.65
CA TYR A 458 -15.26 18.59 11.63
C TYR A 458 -14.36 19.66 12.23
N THR A 459 -13.19 19.25 12.70
CA THR A 459 -12.26 20.16 13.38
C THR A 459 -11.36 20.89 12.38
N GLY A 460 -11.26 20.36 11.16
CA GLY A 460 -10.31 20.80 10.15
C GLY A 460 -8.85 20.45 10.49
N ALA A 461 -8.59 19.71 11.57
CA ALA A 461 -7.25 19.32 11.99
C ALA A 461 -6.76 18.08 11.22
N ALA A 462 -5.46 18.02 10.96
CA ALA A 462 -4.84 16.81 10.42
C ALA A 462 -5.05 15.63 11.38
N TYR A 463 -5.28 14.44 10.84
CA TYR A 463 -5.37 13.23 11.64
C TYR A 463 -3.98 12.93 12.20
N TYR A 464 -3.89 12.77 13.52
CA TYR A 464 -2.61 12.72 14.22
C TYR A 464 -1.77 11.48 13.86
N GLU A 465 -2.39 10.38 13.43
CA GLU A 465 -1.69 9.17 12.96
C GLU A 465 -1.39 9.20 11.46
N SER A 466 -1.97 10.13 10.69
CA SER A 466 -1.71 10.26 9.25
C SER A 466 -0.21 10.41 9.00
N GLY A 467 0.35 9.48 8.23
CA GLY A 467 1.74 9.45 7.81
C GLY A 467 2.16 10.79 7.22
N ARG A 468 3.36 11.23 7.59
CA ARG A 468 3.91 12.54 7.24
C ARG A 468 5.07 12.39 6.28
N GLY A 469 5.18 13.35 5.38
CA GLY A 469 6.39 13.52 4.58
C GLY A 469 7.47 14.29 5.32
N TYR A 470 8.44 14.86 4.62
CA TYR A 470 8.73 14.61 3.21
C TYR A 470 9.11 13.14 2.97
N SER A 471 9.23 12.70 1.72
CA SER A 471 9.89 11.42 1.43
C SER A 471 11.33 11.45 1.98
N ALA A 472 11.98 10.30 2.12
CA ALA A 472 13.34 10.27 2.65
C ALA A 472 14.33 11.09 1.80
N ASP A 473 14.08 11.19 0.48
CA ASP A 473 14.80 12.02 -0.48
C ASP A 473 14.25 13.46 -0.63
N GLY A 474 13.32 13.87 0.24
CA GLY A 474 12.88 15.27 0.36
C GLY A 474 11.75 15.70 -0.58
N ARG A 475 11.08 14.78 -1.28
CA ARG A 475 9.93 15.10 -2.13
C ARG A 475 8.69 15.41 -1.29
N ILE A 476 7.86 16.28 -1.85
CA ILE A 476 6.65 16.79 -1.20
C ILE A 476 5.58 15.69 -1.19
N LYS A 477 5.37 15.11 -0.01
CA LYS A 477 4.29 14.17 0.31
C LYS A 477 3.69 14.55 1.70
N PRO A 478 2.38 14.35 1.94
CA PRO A 478 1.37 13.99 0.96
C PRO A 478 1.24 15.05 -0.15
N ASP A 479 0.56 14.69 -1.24
CA ASP A 479 0.17 15.68 -2.23
C ASP A 479 -0.93 16.58 -1.65
N PHE A 480 -1.91 16.00 -0.97
CA PHE A 480 -2.93 16.72 -0.21
C PHE A 480 -3.56 15.81 0.83
N VAL A 481 -4.42 16.37 1.68
CA VAL A 481 -5.22 15.58 2.62
C VAL A 481 -6.69 15.57 2.23
N ALA A 482 -7.35 14.44 2.48
CA ALA A 482 -8.80 14.28 2.32
C ALA A 482 -9.44 13.87 3.66
N PRO A 483 -10.77 13.97 3.82
CA PRO A 483 -11.42 13.48 5.03
C PRO A 483 -11.11 12.00 5.23
N GLY A 484 -10.56 11.68 6.39
CA GLY A 484 -10.19 10.30 6.72
C GLY A 484 -10.23 10.02 8.20
N ALA A 485 -10.54 11.00 9.05
CA ALA A 485 -10.84 10.73 10.46
C ALA A 485 -12.35 10.76 10.66
N GLY A 486 -12.89 9.56 10.79
CA GLY A 486 -14.24 9.31 11.24
C GLY A 486 -15.34 9.25 10.19
N VAL A 487 -14.94 9.18 8.93
CA VAL A 487 -15.85 9.22 7.80
C VAL A 487 -16.87 8.07 7.83
N TYR A 488 -18.07 8.35 7.34
CA TYR A 488 -19.15 7.37 7.26
C TYR A 488 -19.06 6.58 5.95
N GLY A 489 -19.19 5.27 6.02
CA GLY A 489 -19.23 4.35 4.89
C GLY A 489 -20.15 3.17 5.15
N ILE A 490 -20.31 2.32 4.15
CA ILE A 490 -21.14 1.10 4.24
C ILE A 490 -20.20 -0.10 4.25
N ALA A 491 -20.22 -0.84 5.35
CA ALA A 491 -19.57 -2.14 5.50
C ALA A 491 -20.57 -3.28 5.23
N PRO A 492 -20.12 -4.54 5.13
CA PRO A 492 -21.03 -5.68 5.03
C PRO A 492 -22.02 -5.79 6.21
N SER A 493 -21.65 -5.25 7.38
CA SER A 493 -22.50 -5.16 8.57
C SER A 493 -23.47 -3.97 8.58
N GLY A 494 -23.44 -3.13 7.55
CA GLY A 494 -24.23 -1.91 7.44
C GLY A 494 -23.40 -0.63 7.60
N GLY A 495 -24.08 0.48 7.84
CA GLY A 495 -23.44 1.80 7.93
C GLY A 495 -22.58 1.96 9.18
N VAL A 496 -21.30 2.30 8.99
CA VAL A 496 -20.31 2.45 10.05
C VAL A 496 -19.46 3.70 9.84
N LYS A 497 -18.83 4.16 10.93
CA LYS A 497 -17.83 5.22 10.88
C LYS A 497 -16.46 4.58 10.91
N VAL A 498 -15.52 5.11 10.14
CA VAL A 498 -14.15 4.60 10.05
C VAL A 498 -13.12 5.72 9.98
N THR A 499 -11.91 5.45 10.45
CA THR A 499 -10.76 6.37 10.36
C THR A 499 -9.61 5.70 9.67
N GLY A 500 -8.77 6.45 8.96
CA GLY A 500 -7.64 5.91 8.22
C GLY A 500 -7.29 6.73 6.99
N THR A 501 -6.02 6.71 6.62
CA THR A 501 -5.57 7.29 5.34
C THR A 501 -6.07 6.48 4.13
N SER A 502 -6.44 5.21 4.29
CA SER A 502 -7.13 4.43 3.24
C SER A 502 -8.47 5.07 2.85
N TYR A 503 -9.27 5.49 3.83
CA TYR A 503 -10.56 6.13 3.57
C TYR A 503 -10.42 7.54 2.97
N ALA A 504 -9.39 8.30 3.37
CA ALA A 504 -9.03 9.56 2.70
C ALA A 504 -8.67 9.32 1.22
N THR A 505 -7.96 8.24 0.92
CA THR A 505 -7.61 7.80 -0.44
C THR A 505 -8.87 7.47 -1.25
N ALA A 506 -9.88 6.84 -0.64
CA ALA A 506 -11.17 6.59 -1.29
C ALA A 506 -11.88 7.90 -1.68
N TYR A 507 -11.94 8.90 -0.80
CA TYR A 507 -12.50 10.22 -1.14
C TYR A 507 -11.76 10.88 -2.32
N ALA A 508 -10.43 10.82 -2.32
CA ALA A 508 -9.61 11.37 -3.39
C ALA A 508 -9.82 10.63 -4.71
N GLY A 509 -9.84 9.29 -4.69
CA GLY A 509 -10.09 8.47 -5.87
C GLY A 509 -11.47 8.72 -6.48
N GLY A 510 -12.50 8.89 -5.64
CA GLY A 510 -13.81 9.34 -6.10
C GLY A 510 -13.77 10.71 -6.77
N CYS A 511 -13.04 11.69 -6.22
CA CYS A 511 -12.87 13.00 -6.86
C CYS A 511 -12.15 12.92 -8.21
N VAL A 512 -11.16 12.03 -8.33
CA VAL A 512 -10.51 11.72 -9.61
C VAL A 512 -11.55 11.17 -10.60
N ALA A 513 -12.48 10.30 -10.17
CA ALA A 513 -13.53 9.75 -11.03
C ALA A 513 -14.51 10.82 -11.53
N LEU A 514 -14.81 11.83 -10.71
CA LEU A 514 -15.60 12.99 -11.15
C LEU A 514 -14.87 13.80 -12.23
N LEU A 515 -13.55 14.00 -12.10
CA LEU A 515 -12.77 14.69 -13.14
C LEU A 515 -12.68 13.87 -14.43
N TYR A 516 -12.47 12.56 -14.33
CA TYR A 516 -12.41 11.68 -15.49
C TYR A 516 -13.75 11.60 -16.21
N SER A 517 -14.86 11.44 -15.49
CA SER A 517 -16.20 11.42 -16.10
C SER A 517 -16.54 12.75 -16.78
N TYR A 518 -16.18 13.91 -16.19
CA TYR A 518 -16.29 15.19 -16.89
C TYR A 518 -15.49 15.22 -18.21
N GLN A 519 -14.24 14.74 -18.18
CA GLN A 519 -13.37 14.71 -19.36
C GLN A 519 -13.91 13.78 -20.45
N VAL A 520 -14.43 12.61 -20.07
CA VAL A 520 -15.01 11.63 -21.01
C VAL A 520 -16.35 12.14 -21.55
N ASN A 521 -17.28 12.50 -20.67
CA ASN A 521 -18.68 12.76 -21.03
C ASN A 521 -18.88 14.12 -21.69
N VAL A 522 -18.15 15.16 -21.23
CA VAL A 522 -18.37 16.54 -21.67
C VAL A 522 -17.29 16.99 -22.64
N LYS A 523 -16.02 16.70 -22.35
CA LYS A 523 -14.91 17.11 -23.23
C LYS A 523 -14.65 16.13 -24.37
N ASN A 524 -15.20 14.92 -24.30
CA ASN A 524 -14.92 13.84 -25.24
C ASN A 524 -13.41 13.58 -25.37
N SER A 525 -12.69 13.70 -24.24
CA SER A 525 -11.25 13.52 -24.17
C SER A 525 -10.89 12.04 -24.34
N GLN A 526 -10.08 11.73 -25.35
CA GLN A 526 -9.62 10.36 -25.60
C GLN A 526 -8.36 9.99 -24.80
N MET A 527 -7.64 10.99 -24.30
CA MET A 527 -6.43 10.83 -23.49
C MET A 527 -6.47 11.82 -22.32
N ILE A 528 -6.45 11.27 -21.10
CA ILE A 528 -6.42 12.01 -19.84
C ILE A 528 -5.13 11.62 -19.13
N ASN A 529 -4.26 12.60 -18.84
CA ASN A 529 -2.99 12.33 -18.16
C ASN A 529 -3.14 12.41 -16.64
N HIS A 530 -2.53 11.46 -15.93
CA HIS A 530 -2.48 11.44 -14.47
C HIS A 530 -1.98 12.76 -13.86
N ASN A 531 -0.86 13.28 -14.37
CA ASN A 531 -0.22 14.49 -13.85
C ASN A 531 -1.09 15.73 -14.01
N ASP A 532 -1.89 15.82 -15.08
CA ASP A 532 -2.83 16.93 -15.28
C ASP A 532 -3.91 16.93 -14.19
N ILE A 533 -4.45 15.74 -13.89
CA ILE A 533 -5.45 15.53 -12.85
C ILE A 533 -4.88 15.84 -11.47
N LYS A 534 -3.70 15.30 -11.16
CA LYS A 534 -2.96 15.60 -9.92
C LYS A 534 -2.74 17.11 -9.74
N ALA A 535 -2.25 17.79 -10.79
CA ALA A 535 -2.02 19.23 -10.76
C ALA A 535 -3.31 20.05 -10.64
N GLN A 536 -4.43 19.59 -11.20
CA GLN A 536 -5.74 20.24 -11.03
C GLN A 536 -6.22 20.14 -9.58
N LEU A 537 -6.15 18.94 -8.97
CA LEU A 537 -6.53 18.73 -7.58
C LEU A 537 -5.65 19.55 -6.62
N ILE A 538 -4.34 19.59 -6.84
CA ILE A 538 -3.40 20.42 -6.07
C ILE A 538 -3.75 21.91 -6.20
N ARG A 539 -4.08 22.39 -7.41
CA ARG A 539 -4.48 23.79 -7.62
C ARG A 539 -5.79 24.13 -6.91
N GLY A 540 -6.77 23.21 -6.91
CA GLY A 540 -8.05 23.36 -6.25
C GLY A 540 -8.04 23.13 -4.73
N ALA A 541 -6.94 22.64 -4.17
CA ALA A 541 -6.81 22.38 -2.74
C ALA A 541 -6.97 23.66 -1.90
N VAL A 542 -7.75 23.56 -0.83
CA VAL A 542 -8.02 24.65 0.11
C VAL A 542 -6.85 24.78 1.09
N ARG A 543 -6.37 26.01 1.28
CA ARG A 543 -5.21 26.33 2.12
C ARG A 543 -5.61 27.29 3.23
N SER A 544 -5.09 27.05 4.42
CA SER A 544 -5.21 27.97 5.55
C SER A 544 -4.19 29.10 5.42
N GLU A 545 -4.58 30.34 5.73
CA GLU A 545 -3.62 31.46 5.77
C GLU A 545 -2.63 31.34 6.94
N TYR A 546 -2.93 30.49 7.92
CA TYR A 546 -2.13 30.28 9.13
C TYR A 546 -1.04 29.21 9.00
N MET A 547 -0.90 28.58 7.82
CA MET A 547 0.06 27.49 7.59
C MET A 547 0.88 27.74 6.33
N VAL A 548 2.15 27.36 6.36
CA VAL A 548 3.03 27.38 5.17
C VAL A 548 2.77 26.13 4.34
N TYR A 549 2.65 26.29 3.03
CA TYR A 549 2.46 25.21 2.07
C TYR A 549 3.56 25.25 1.00
N PRO A 550 3.96 24.08 0.45
CA PRO A 550 3.59 22.75 0.93
C PRO A 550 4.33 22.39 2.24
N ASN A 551 3.77 21.46 3.02
CA ASN A 551 4.37 21.00 4.27
C ASN A 551 4.19 19.48 4.46
N PRO A 552 4.97 18.83 5.34
CA PRO A 552 4.95 17.38 5.52
C PRO A 552 3.63 16.79 6.06
N VAL A 553 2.74 17.61 6.63
CA VAL A 553 1.51 17.12 7.29
C VAL A 553 0.33 17.12 6.34
N VAL A 554 0.10 18.24 5.64
CA VAL A 554 -1.08 18.43 4.77
C VAL A 554 -0.74 18.61 3.30
N GLY A 555 0.53 18.48 2.93
CA GLY A 555 0.95 18.60 1.54
C GLY A 555 0.66 19.98 0.98
N TYR A 556 -0.05 20.03 -0.14
CA TYR A 556 -0.49 21.26 -0.78
C TYR A 556 -1.82 21.83 -0.28
N GLY A 557 -2.54 21.15 0.62
CA GLY A 557 -3.83 21.62 1.14
C GLY A 557 -4.86 20.52 1.39
N LYS A 558 -6.09 20.94 1.70
CA LYS A 558 -7.25 20.05 1.83
C LYS A 558 -7.93 19.87 0.47
N LEU A 559 -8.23 18.64 0.10
CA LEU A 559 -8.94 18.30 -1.13
C LEU A 559 -10.30 19.00 -1.20
N ASN A 560 -10.61 19.63 -2.32
CA ASN A 560 -11.95 20.12 -2.61
C ASN A 560 -12.21 20.12 -4.12
N ILE A 561 -13.10 19.22 -4.56
CA ILE A 561 -13.37 19.00 -5.98
C ILE A 561 -14.14 20.18 -6.61
N TYR A 562 -14.98 20.87 -5.83
CA TYR A 562 -15.71 22.04 -6.32
C TYR A 562 -14.76 23.20 -6.64
N THR A 563 -13.80 23.52 -5.77
CA THR A 563 -12.76 24.52 -6.09
C THR A 563 -11.89 24.06 -7.25
N THR A 564 -11.59 22.77 -7.39
CA THR A 564 -10.87 22.24 -8.56
C THR A 564 -11.60 22.58 -9.87
N PHE A 565 -12.89 22.29 -9.98
CA PHE A 565 -13.68 22.67 -11.16
C PHE A 565 -13.74 24.19 -11.38
N ASN A 566 -13.82 24.99 -10.32
CA ASN A 566 -13.77 26.44 -10.44
C ASN A 566 -12.43 26.94 -10.99
N MET A 567 -11.31 26.37 -10.54
CA MET A 567 -9.98 26.73 -11.02
C MET A 567 -9.80 26.38 -12.51
N MET A 568 -10.43 25.32 -13.00
CA MET A 568 -10.44 24.98 -14.43
C MET A 568 -11.15 26.02 -15.31
N ARG A 569 -11.97 26.92 -14.74
CA ARG A 569 -12.60 28.03 -15.49
C ARG A 569 -11.67 29.23 -15.70
N ILE A 570 -10.64 29.34 -14.87
CA ILE A 570 -9.72 30.49 -14.85
C ILE A 570 -8.51 30.23 -15.76
N SER A 571 -8.23 28.95 -16.08
CA SER A 571 -7.15 28.51 -16.96
C SER A 571 -7.49 28.52 -18.44
#